data_AF-A0A2N2XI16-F1
#
_entry.id   AF-A0A2N2XI16-F1
#
_cell.length_a   1.000
_cell.length_b   1.000
_cell.length_c   1.000
_cell.angle_alpha   90.00
_cell.angle_beta   90.00
_cell.angle_gamma   90.00
#
_symmetry.space_group_name_H-M   'P 1'
#
loop_
_entity.id
_entity.type
_entity.pdbx_description
1 polymer ?
#
loop_
_entity_poly.entity_id
_entity_poly.type
_entity_poly.pdbx_seq_one_letter_code
_entity_poly.pdbx_strand_id
1 'polypeptide(L)'
;FGKEVGISSRIISISASPDRKFLYLGGNSDKGFLYRFDLSRRTAENLSLPVNFRHNIPMAVNDITFQNGNIWLATGFGLLKYDGNSYSRLDLGPITTSTIKGITCDKNKNLWFTSSIGIVKYEAGIFFTFSEHNGIPSKTSSFRSIVIDKYNQVWSGTINGIAFSKNSTSVRKVPAPILISCEIDGKLFKWDHDETEEFDTYSFLQFITAAPAFPGNLLTYQYRIISESDTTVWESTTQSMEFHLNTWTRGTYTIQIRAGRAGNFEMSDPLELELKVKSLWYQNPWIIALALASLIGLVWTILILNRNYYRTYRRKLEEEIGIRTSEIRAQKDFIENQRNSILTQNQELERKNIELTEARHKAEEYAKSRTMFLSTMSHELRTPLNAVIGMTYILLSEEPRPNQVDNLQTLRFSAENLLALINDILDFSKIEAGKLSFEEVDFDLLEKIVSIAQVL
;
A
#
# COMPACT_ATOMS: atom_id res chain seq x y z
N PHE A 1 74.21 -4.85 24.62
CA PHE A 1 74.70 -5.83 25.60
C PHE A 1 74.28 -7.22 25.14
N GLY A 2 75.22 -8.12 24.83
CA GLY A 2 74.92 -9.53 24.50
C GLY A 2 74.91 -9.95 23.02
N LYS A 3 75.14 -9.04 22.06
CA LYS A 3 75.18 -9.38 20.62
C LYS A 3 76.26 -10.42 20.29
N GLU A 4 77.42 -10.32 20.93
CA GLU A 4 78.54 -11.29 20.81
C GLU A 4 78.15 -12.71 21.21
N VAL A 5 77.08 -12.84 22.00
CA VAL A 5 76.62 -14.11 22.56
C VAL A 5 75.29 -14.57 21.95
N GLY A 6 74.80 -13.88 20.91
CA GLY A 6 73.56 -14.23 20.19
C GLY A 6 72.30 -13.50 20.65
N ILE A 7 72.41 -12.54 21.57
CA ILE A 7 71.25 -11.77 22.07
C ILE A 7 71.04 -10.52 21.21
N SER A 8 69.91 -10.47 20.51
CA SER A 8 69.57 -9.40 19.56
C SER A 8 68.57 -8.37 20.11
N SER A 9 67.95 -8.60 21.27
CA SER A 9 66.96 -7.71 21.88
C SER A 9 67.33 -7.29 23.31
N ARG A 10 66.61 -6.31 23.85
CA ARG A 10 66.75 -5.91 25.26
C ARG A 10 66.11 -6.99 26.15
N ILE A 11 66.92 -7.60 27.00
CA ILE A 11 66.43 -8.55 28.02
C ILE A 11 65.74 -7.80 29.15
N ILE A 12 64.55 -8.27 29.51
CA ILE A 12 63.67 -7.69 30.53
C ILE A 12 63.35 -8.67 31.67
N SER A 13 63.44 -9.98 31.44
CA SER A 13 63.23 -11.01 32.45
C SER A 13 64.23 -12.15 32.27
N ILE A 14 64.57 -12.81 33.38
CA ILE A 14 65.51 -13.93 33.41
C ILE A 14 64.96 -14.97 34.37
N SER A 15 64.88 -16.22 33.93
CA SER A 15 64.45 -17.34 34.78
C SER A 15 65.38 -18.54 34.57
N ALA A 16 65.79 -19.18 35.66
CA ALA A 16 66.65 -20.36 35.59
C ALA A 16 65.80 -21.61 35.37
N SER A 17 66.27 -22.50 34.50
CA SER A 17 65.65 -23.81 34.33
C SER A 17 65.62 -24.60 35.65
N PRO A 18 64.67 -25.52 35.86
CA PRO A 18 64.59 -26.30 37.10
C PRO A 18 65.87 -27.09 37.43
N ASP A 19 66.61 -27.53 36.41
CA ASP A 19 67.90 -28.22 36.54
C ASP A 19 69.10 -27.26 36.64
N ARG A 20 68.87 -25.94 36.58
CA ARG A 20 69.86 -24.85 36.63
C ARG A 20 70.98 -24.95 35.60
N LYS A 21 70.77 -25.67 34.49
CA LYS A 21 71.74 -25.74 33.38
C LYS A 21 71.58 -24.60 32.38
N PHE A 22 70.35 -24.09 32.25
CA PHE A 22 70.00 -23.06 31.29
C PHE A 22 69.40 -21.84 31.98
N LEU A 23 69.66 -20.66 31.42
CA LEU A 23 68.91 -19.45 31.74
C LEU A 23 68.01 -19.11 30.55
N TYR A 24 66.73 -18.90 30.83
CA TYR A 24 65.78 -18.41 29.86
C TYR A 24 65.68 -16.89 30.00
N LEU A 25 65.92 -16.18 28.90
CA LEU A 25 65.98 -14.72 28.86
C LEU A 25 64.77 -14.22 28.06
N GLY A 26 63.89 -13.45 28.71
CA GLY A 26 62.77 -12.80 28.08
C GLY A 26 63.18 -11.45 27.50
N GLY A 27 62.93 -11.26 26.22
CA GLY A 27 63.24 -10.03 25.47
C GLY A 27 62.01 -9.15 25.22
N ASN A 28 62.25 -8.04 24.52
CA ASN A 28 61.22 -7.06 24.14
C ASN A 28 61.25 -6.78 22.61
N SER A 29 61.20 -7.82 21.79
CA SER A 29 61.21 -7.73 20.33
C SER A 29 60.60 -8.99 19.72
N ASP A 30 59.84 -8.87 18.64
CA ASP A 30 59.18 -10.01 17.98
C ASP A 30 60.17 -11.04 17.44
N LYS A 31 61.35 -10.59 17.02
CA LYS A 31 62.41 -11.47 16.51
C LYS A 31 63.30 -12.04 17.61
N GLY A 32 63.01 -11.75 18.87
CA GLY A 32 63.93 -11.98 19.98
C GLY A 32 63.26 -11.81 21.34
N PHE A 33 62.10 -12.41 21.54
CA PHE A 33 61.36 -12.33 22.80
C PHE A 33 61.70 -13.47 23.76
N LEU A 34 62.28 -14.58 23.29
CA LEU A 34 62.77 -15.66 24.13
C LEU A 34 64.14 -16.16 23.65
N TYR A 35 65.09 -16.24 24.59
CA TYR A 35 66.39 -16.88 24.38
C TYR A 35 66.65 -17.95 25.45
N ARG A 36 67.42 -18.97 25.08
CA ARG A 36 67.99 -19.96 25.99
C ARG A 36 69.50 -19.77 26.04
N PHE A 37 70.02 -19.46 27.21
CA PHE A 37 71.44 -19.30 27.46
C PHE A 37 71.98 -20.54 28.18
N ASP A 38 72.97 -21.19 27.56
CA ASP A 38 73.69 -22.33 28.14
C ASP A 38 74.80 -21.83 29.05
N LEU A 39 74.74 -22.16 30.34
CA LEU A 39 75.73 -21.71 31.34
C LEU A 39 77.12 -22.32 31.12
N SER A 40 77.20 -23.51 30.52
CA SER A 40 78.47 -24.21 30.28
C SER A 40 79.16 -23.66 29.03
N ARG A 41 78.40 -23.47 27.95
CA ARG A 41 78.91 -22.98 26.66
C ARG A 41 79.01 -21.46 26.59
N ARG A 42 78.31 -20.75 27.49
CA ARG A 42 78.18 -19.29 27.50
C ARG A 42 77.67 -18.74 26.17
N THR A 43 76.71 -19.43 25.55
CA THR A 43 76.07 -19.02 24.30
C THR A 43 74.56 -18.90 24.47
N ALA A 44 73.94 -17.94 23.78
CA ALA A 44 72.48 -17.80 23.72
C ALA A 44 71.96 -18.31 22.37
N GLU A 45 70.93 -19.14 22.45
CA GLU A 45 70.12 -19.55 21.31
C GLU A 45 68.79 -18.80 21.33
N ASN A 46 68.35 -18.33 20.16
CA ASN A 46 67.07 -17.65 20.03
C ASN A 46 65.95 -18.66 19.79
N LEU A 47 64.97 -18.69 20.69
CA LEU A 47 63.82 -19.59 20.62
C LEU A 47 62.54 -18.88 20.14
N SER A 48 62.67 -17.63 19.66
CA SER A 48 61.55 -16.81 19.22
C SER A 48 61.03 -17.32 17.87
N LEU A 49 59.79 -17.81 17.86
CA LEU A 49 59.07 -18.26 16.66
C LEU A 49 57.86 -17.34 16.41
N PRO A 50 57.37 -17.23 15.17
CA PRO A 50 56.17 -16.46 14.87
C PRO A 50 54.96 -16.99 15.65
N VAL A 51 54.17 -16.08 16.22
CA VAL A 51 52.96 -16.40 16.97
C VAL A 51 51.72 -16.34 16.07
N ASN A 52 50.71 -17.17 16.35
CA ASN A 52 49.50 -17.31 15.53
C ASN A 52 48.43 -16.22 15.76
N PHE A 53 48.78 -15.06 16.30
CA PHE A 53 47.85 -13.97 16.56
C PHE A 53 48.44 -12.61 16.19
N ARG A 54 47.59 -11.66 15.80
CA ARG A 54 48.00 -10.30 15.47
C ARG A 54 48.26 -9.49 16.74
N HIS A 55 49.32 -8.70 16.73
CA HIS A 55 49.66 -7.74 17.77
C HIS A 55 50.19 -6.45 17.15
N ASN A 56 50.00 -5.33 17.85
CA ASN A 56 50.30 -3.97 17.37
C ASN A 56 51.51 -3.32 18.07
N ILE A 57 52.06 -3.99 19.07
CA ILE A 57 53.25 -3.57 19.82
C ILE A 57 54.22 -4.77 19.83
N PRO A 58 55.55 -4.54 19.88
CA PRO A 58 56.51 -5.61 20.01
C PRO A 58 56.24 -6.50 21.22
N MET A 59 56.47 -7.80 21.06
CA MET A 59 56.28 -8.79 22.10
C MET A 59 57.32 -8.64 23.21
N ALA A 60 56.80 -8.42 24.43
CA ALA A 60 57.58 -8.34 25.66
C ALA A 60 57.27 -9.54 26.55
N VAL A 61 58.30 -10.28 26.97
CA VAL A 61 58.21 -11.36 27.96
C VAL A 61 58.55 -10.82 29.35
N ASN A 62 57.52 -10.47 30.12
CA ASN A 62 57.64 -9.82 31.42
C ASN A 62 58.19 -10.74 32.51
N ASP A 63 57.87 -12.04 32.43
CA ASP A 63 58.24 -13.06 33.40
C ASP A 63 58.12 -14.48 32.80
N ILE A 64 58.82 -15.46 33.38
CA ILE A 64 58.95 -16.82 32.84
C ILE A 64 58.86 -17.86 33.97
N THR A 65 57.99 -18.85 33.80
CA THR A 65 57.90 -20.00 34.72
C THR A 65 57.87 -21.34 33.99
N PHE A 66 58.03 -22.43 34.74
CA PHE A 66 58.10 -23.80 34.23
C PHE A 66 57.03 -24.66 34.89
N GLN A 67 56.31 -25.45 34.09
CA GLN A 67 55.28 -26.36 34.59
C GLN A 67 55.20 -27.59 33.68
N ASN A 68 55.33 -28.79 34.26
CA ASN A 68 55.20 -30.07 33.57
C ASN A 68 56.01 -30.16 32.27
N GLY A 69 57.25 -29.65 32.26
CA GLY A 69 58.14 -29.64 31.09
C GLY A 69 57.87 -28.52 30.07
N ASN A 70 56.77 -27.77 30.21
CA ASN A 70 56.46 -26.62 29.36
C ASN A 70 57.01 -25.32 29.95
N ILE A 71 57.28 -24.36 29.07
CA ILE A 71 57.69 -23.01 29.45
C ILE A 71 56.50 -22.08 29.29
N TRP A 72 56.21 -21.30 30.33
CA TRP A 72 55.13 -20.34 30.35
C TRP A 72 55.68 -18.93 30.39
N LEU A 73 55.23 -18.11 29.45
CA LEU A 73 55.69 -16.73 29.27
C LEU A 73 54.55 -15.78 29.63
N ALA A 74 54.78 -14.93 30.63
CA ALA A 74 53.94 -13.79 30.90
C ALA A 74 54.25 -12.70 29.87
N THR A 75 53.28 -12.38 29.00
CA THR A 75 53.49 -11.42 27.91
C THR A 75 52.55 -10.22 28.00
N GLY A 76 52.81 -9.22 27.16
CA GLY A 76 51.88 -8.10 26.95
C GLY A 76 50.52 -8.52 26.37
N PHE A 77 50.42 -9.71 25.77
CA PHE A 77 49.26 -10.19 25.00
C PHE A 77 48.66 -11.48 25.57
N GLY A 78 48.76 -11.67 26.90
CA GLY A 78 48.27 -12.85 27.59
C GLY A 78 49.35 -13.85 27.96
N LEU A 79 48.91 -15.07 28.29
CA LEU A 79 49.77 -16.15 28.72
C LEU A 79 50.12 -17.04 27.54
N LEU A 80 51.42 -17.16 27.22
CA LEU A 80 51.89 -18.05 26.17
C LEU A 80 52.51 -19.31 26.76
N LYS A 81 52.14 -20.45 26.21
CA LYS A 81 52.75 -21.75 26.47
C LYS A 81 53.67 -22.10 25.31
N TYR A 82 54.90 -22.48 25.63
CA TYR A 82 55.88 -23.02 24.71
C TYR A 82 56.12 -24.50 25.03
N ASP A 83 55.83 -25.35 24.06
CA ASP A 83 55.98 -26.82 24.14
C ASP A 83 57.35 -27.32 23.64
N GLY A 84 58.21 -26.41 23.15
CA GLY A 84 59.49 -26.72 22.52
C GLY A 84 59.50 -26.48 21.01
N ASN A 85 58.34 -26.52 20.36
CA ASN A 85 58.20 -26.38 18.91
C ASN A 85 57.30 -25.21 18.50
N SER A 86 56.31 -24.86 19.32
CA SER A 86 55.27 -23.90 19.00
C SER A 86 54.82 -23.08 20.20
N TYR A 87 54.19 -21.94 19.92
CA TYR A 87 53.58 -21.08 20.93
C TYR A 87 52.06 -21.16 20.84
N SER A 88 51.41 -21.51 21.94
CA SER A 88 49.96 -21.47 22.08
C SER A 88 49.56 -20.45 23.15
N ARG A 89 48.55 -19.62 22.87
CA ARG A 89 47.99 -18.69 23.85
C ARG A 89 46.90 -19.41 24.63
N LEU A 90 46.97 -19.34 25.96
CA LEU A 90 45.92 -19.91 26.82
C LEU A 90 44.66 -19.06 26.72
N ASP A 91 43.53 -19.69 26.45
CA ASP A 91 42.23 -19.02 26.48
C ASP A 91 41.71 -18.92 27.92
N LEU A 92 41.61 -17.69 28.39
CA LEU A 92 41.10 -17.27 29.69
C LEU A 92 39.83 -16.41 29.52
N GLY A 93 39.14 -16.51 28.37
CA GLY A 93 37.97 -15.70 28.04
C GLY A 93 38.28 -14.20 27.94
N PRO A 94 37.62 -13.33 28.73
CA PRO A 94 37.76 -11.87 28.60
C PRO A 94 39.17 -11.35 28.93
N ILE A 95 40.00 -12.15 29.62
CA ILE A 95 41.36 -11.75 30.01
C ILE A 95 42.46 -12.39 29.15
N THR A 96 42.10 -13.13 28.11
CA THR A 96 43.04 -13.82 27.21
C THR A 96 44.07 -12.88 26.60
N THR A 97 43.69 -11.64 26.30
CA THR A 97 44.56 -10.62 25.69
C THR A 97 45.19 -9.67 26.71
N SER A 98 44.88 -9.84 28.00
CA SER A 98 45.35 -8.94 29.04
C SER A 98 46.86 -9.06 29.26
N THR A 99 47.51 -7.95 29.57
CA THR A 99 48.94 -7.94 29.90
C THR A 99 49.17 -8.68 31.22
N ILE A 100 50.04 -9.69 31.17
CA ILE A 100 50.47 -10.44 32.34
C ILE A 100 51.81 -9.90 32.81
N LYS A 101 51.85 -9.45 34.07
CA LYS A 101 53.00 -8.72 34.63
C LYS A 101 53.98 -9.62 35.39
N GLY A 102 53.52 -10.77 35.86
CA GLY A 102 54.32 -11.74 36.60
C GLY A 102 53.62 -13.09 36.64
N ILE A 103 54.39 -14.16 36.68
CA ILE A 103 53.88 -15.53 36.73
C ILE A 103 54.76 -16.41 37.61
N THR A 104 54.13 -17.30 38.36
CA THR A 104 54.79 -18.30 39.18
C THR A 104 54.01 -19.62 39.17
N CYS A 105 54.65 -20.70 39.60
CA CYS A 105 54.07 -22.04 39.64
C CYS A 105 54.16 -22.54 41.08
N ASP A 106 53.04 -22.99 41.63
CA ASP A 106 53.01 -23.52 42.99
C ASP A 106 53.51 -24.98 43.05
N LYS A 107 53.68 -25.51 44.27
CA LYS A 107 54.16 -26.89 44.46
C LYS A 107 53.19 -27.94 43.91
N ASN A 108 51.90 -27.60 43.81
CA ASN A 108 50.85 -28.46 43.26
C ASN A 108 50.76 -28.36 41.73
N LYS A 109 51.69 -27.64 41.09
CA LYS A 109 51.70 -27.36 39.65
C LYS A 109 50.55 -26.49 39.18
N ASN A 110 49.96 -25.66 40.03
CA ASN A 110 49.03 -24.62 39.59
C ASN A 110 49.80 -23.35 39.18
N LEU A 111 49.31 -22.67 38.16
CA LEU A 111 49.90 -21.41 37.71
C LEU A 111 49.24 -20.25 38.43
N TRP A 112 50.06 -19.30 38.88
CA TRP A 112 49.61 -18.07 39.50
C TRP A 112 50.20 -16.90 38.73
N PHE A 113 49.37 -15.97 38.28
CA PHE A 113 49.83 -14.84 37.49
C PHE A 113 49.08 -13.56 37.81
N THR A 114 49.68 -12.42 37.48
CA THR A 114 49.12 -11.09 37.72
C THR A 114 48.69 -10.45 36.42
N SER A 115 47.44 -10.00 36.35
CA SER A 115 46.81 -9.34 35.20
C SER A 115 46.27 -7.96 35.61
N SER A 116 45.75 -7.21 34.65
CA SER A 116 44.99 -5.97 34.84
C SER A 116 43.77 -6.08 35.78
N ILE A 117 43.23 -7.28 35.95
CA ILE A 117 42.06 -7.55 36.80
C ILE A 117 42.43 -8.05 38.22
N GLY A 118 43.72 -8.20 38.52
CA GLY A 118 44.22 -8.72 39.79
C GLY A 118 45.07 -9.99 39.64
N ILE A 119 45.04 -10.85 40.65
CA ILE A 119 45.81 -12.10 40.69
C ILE A 119 44.92 -13.23 40.19
N VAL A 120 45.44 -14.09 39.33
CA VAL A 120 44.70 -15.22 38.75
C VAL A 120 45.43 -16.52 39.08
N LYS A 121 44.69 -17.52 39.57
CA LYS A 121 45.14 -18.90 39.74
C LYS A 121 44.54 -19.74 38.62
N TYR A 122 45.34 -20.57 37.96
CA TYR A 122 44.89 -21.53 36.95
C TYR A 122 45.19 -22.95 37.42
N GLU A 123 44.13 -23.75 37.55
CA GLU A 123 44.12 -25.11 38.11
C GLU A 123 43.20 -25.98 37.25
N ALA A 124 43.74 -27.06 36.66
CA ALA A 124 42.98 -28.05 35.90
C ALA A 124 42.01 -27.50 34.81
N GLY A 125 42.36 -26.38 34.15
CA GLY A 125 41.51 -25.76 33.11
C GLY A 125 40.57 -24.68 33.63
N ILE A 126 40.45 -24.53 34.94
CA ILE A 126 39.64 -23.49 35.60
C ILE A 126 40.56 -22.37 36.05
N PHE A 127 40.12 -21.12 35.84
CA PHE A 127 40.83 -19.95 36.35
C PHE A 127 40.01 -19.26 37.45
N PHE A 128 40.69 -18.88 38.52
CA PHE A 128 40.14 -18.18 39.66
C PHE A 128 40.77 -16.80 39.73
N THR A 129 39.95 -15.76 39.68
CA THR A 129 40.41 -14.37 39.78
C THR A 129 40.23 -13.85 41.18
N PHE A 130 41.28 -13.23 41.71
CA PHE A 130 41.29 -12.52 42.97
C PHE A 130 41.51 -11.03 42.68
N SER A 131 40.59 -10.19 43.16
CA SER A 131 40.62 -8.73 43.02
C SER A 131 40.63 -8.04 44.39
N GLU A 132 40.47 -6.71 44.41
CA GLU A 132 40.35 -5.91 45.64
C GLU A 132 39.20 -6.41 46.54
N HIS A 133 38.12 -6.88 45.94
CA HIS A 133 36.98 -7.48 46.65
C HIS A 133 37.31 -8.77 47.40
N ASN A 134 38.41 -9.43 47.05
CA ASN A 134 38.89 -10.65 47.71
C ASN A 134 39.95 -10.34 48.78
N GLY A 135 40.20 -9.06 49.09
CA GLY A 135 41.17 -8.63 50.11
C GLY A 135 42.56 -8.30 49.56
N ILE A 136 42.73 -8.15 48.24
CA ILE A 136 43.99 -7.68 47.66
C ILE A 136 44.06 -6.15 47.79
N PRO A 137 45.19 -5.54 48.18
CA PRO A 137 45.28 -4.08 48.37
C PRO A 137 45.08 -3.25 47.10
N SER A 138 45.47 -3.78 45.93
CA SER A 138 45.12 -3.20 44.64
C SER A 138 45.11 -4.25 43.53
N LYS A 139 44.19 -4.12 42.57
CA LYS A 139 44.20 -4.92 41.32
C LYS A 139 45.44 -4.66 40.45
N THR A 140 46.11 -3.53 40.65
CA THR A 140 47.32 -3.18 39.89
C THR A 140 48.56 -3.78 40.53
N SER A 141 49.02 -4.90 39.98
CA SER A 141 50.30 -5.51 40.37
C SER A 141 51.51 -4.85 39.71
N SER A 142 52.65 -4.94 40.37
CA SER A 142 53.96 -4.59 39.81
C SER A 142 54.51 -5.73 38.94
N PHE A 143 55.47 -5.44 38.04
CA PHE A 143 56.10 -6.50 37.23
C PHE A 143 56.92 -7.46 38.10
N ARG A 144 56.84 -8.77 37.81
CA ARG A 144 57.58 -9.85 38.52
C ARG A 144 57.37 -9.84 40.04
N SER A 145 56.19 -9.42 40.45
CA SER A 145 55.88 -9.17 41.86
C SER A 145 55.21 -10.36 42.56
N ILE A 146 55.07 -11.51 41.89
CA ILE A 146 54.41 -12.70 42.45
C ILE A 146 55.42 -13.81 42.72
N VAL A 147 55.37 -14.39 43.92
CA VAL A 147 56.29 -15.44 44.35
C VAL A 147 55.60 -16.45 45.26
N ILE A 148 56.03 -17.71 45.18
CA ILE A 148 55.60 -18.78 46.09
C ILE A 148 56.71 -19.02 47.11
N ASP A 149 56.37 -18.97 48.39
CA ASP A 149 57.34 -19.24 49.45
C ASP A 149 57.57 -20.74 49.71
N LYS A 150 58.49 -21.07 50.62
CA LYS A 150 58.79 -22.45 51.01
C LYS A 150 57.60 -23.20 51.65
N TYR A 151 56.59 -22.49 52.14
CA TYR A 151 55.36 -23.05 52.70
C TYR A 151 54.22 -23.11 51.68
N ASN A 152 54.52 -22.88 50.39
CA ASN A 152 53.55 -22.85 49.31
C ASN A 152 52.53 -21.71 49.42
N GLN A 153 52.86 -20.62 50.11
CA GLN A 153 52.01 -19.42 50.20
C GLN A 153 52.30 -18.47 49.05
N VAL A 154 51.26 -17.80 48.55
CA VAL A 154 51.37 -16.87 47.43
C VAL A 154 51.55 -15.47 47.98
N TRP A 155 52.62 -14.82 47.55
CA TRP A 155 52.92 -13.43 47.85
C TRP A 155 52.86 -12.61 46.57
N SER A 156 52.17 -11.48 46.59
CA SER A 156 52.06 -10.58 45.43
C SER A 156 52.23 -9.13 45.83
N GLY A 157 53.16 -8.43 45.18
CA GLY A 157 53.37 -7.00 45.32
C GLY A 157 52.41 -6.19 44.45
N THR A 158 51.56 -5.39 45.08
CA THR A 158 50.66 -4.44 44.44
C THR A 158 51.21 -3.02 44.61
N ILE A 159 50.67 -2.06 43.86
CA ILE A 159 51.04 -0.64 44.02
C ILE A 159 50.70 -0.09 45.42
N ASN A 160 49.72 -0.69 46.11
CA ASN A 160 49.25 -0.25 47.42
C ASN A 160 49.71 -1.18 48.56
N GLY A 161 50.79 -1.94 48.35
CA GLY A 161 51.37 -2.83 49.36
C GLY A 161 51.38 -4.30 48.93
N ILE A 162 51.63 -5.18 49.89
CA ILE A 162 51.85 -6.62 49.64
C ILE A 162 50.58 -7.40 50.01
N ALA A 163 50.09 -8.22 49.10
CA ALA A 163 49.09 -9.23 49.36
C ALA A 163 49.78 -10.57 49.69
N PHE A 164 49.25 -11.29 50.67
CA PHE A 164 49.65 -12.67 50.95
C PHE A 164 48.41 -13.53 51.10
N SER A 165 48.51 -14.79 50.68
CA SER A 165 47.44 -15.77 50.88
C SER A 165 48.03 -17.12 51.23
N LYS A 166 47.48 -17.74 52.27
CA LYS A 166 47.69 -19.18 52.53
C LYS A 166 47.02 -19.91 51.38
N ASN A 167 47.77 -20.72 50.63
CA ASN A 167 47.23 -21.48 49.52
C ASN A 167 46.14 -22.42 50.05
N SER A 168 44.89 -22.00 49.87
CA SER A 168 43.70 -22.74 50.29
C SER A 168 43.41 -23.76 49.22
N THR A 169 43.70 -25.03 49.51
CA THR A 169 43.49 -26.17 48.61
C THR A 169 42.01 -26.48 48.36
N SER A 170 41.08 -26.03 49.20
CA SER A 170 39.65 -26.31 49.01
C SER A 170 38.98 -25.23 48.17
N VAL A 171 38.68 -25.53 46.91
CA VAL A 171 37.69 -24.78 46.13
C VAL A 171 36.36 -24.85 46.89
N ARG A 172 35.72 -23.71 47.13
CA ARG A 172 34.41 -23.67 47.81
C ARG A 172 33.32 -23.64 46.76
N LYS A 173 32.36 -24.55 46.84
CA LYS A 173 31.19 -24.49 45.96
C LYS A 173 30.25 -23.37 46.42
N VAL A 174 29.77 -22.55 45.49
CA VAL A 174 28.68 -21.62 45.79
C VAL A 174 27.40 -22.44 46.01
N PRO A 175 26.61 -22.20 47.08
CA PRO A 175 25.33 -22.86 47.26
C PRO A 175 24.38 -22.59 46.08
N ALA A 176 23.48 -23.53 45.79
CA ALA A 176 22.49 -23.35 44.72
C ALA A 176 21.65 -22.08 44.94
N PRO A 177 21.34 -21.32 43.88
CA PRO A 177 20.45 -20.17 43.99
C PRO A 177 19.05 -20.63 44.37
N ILE A 178 18.36 -19.79 45.13
CA ILE A 178 16.99 -19.99 45.57
C ILE A 178 16.13 -18.95 44.87
N LEU A 179 14.96 -19.35 44.40
CA LEU A 179 13.95 -18.45 43.87
C LEU A 179 13.33 -17.65 45.04
N ILE A 180 13.48 -16.32 45.02
CA ILE A 180 12.88 -15.43 46.03
C ILE A 180 11.45 -15.10 45.63
N SER A 181 11.27 -14.64 44.39
CA SER A 181 9.97 -14.25 43.87
C SER A 181 9.93 -14.45 42.37
N CYS A 182 8.76 -14.81 41.89
CA CYS A 182 8.40 -14.81 40.48
C CYS A 182 7.24 -13.83 40.29
N GLU A 183 7.27 -13.06 39.24
CA GLU A 183 6.24 -12.11 38.86
C GLU A 183 5.88 -12.34 37.40
N ILE A 184 4.58 -12.46 37.14
CA ILE A 184 4.03 -12.69 35.80
C ILE A 184 3.08 -11.57 35.50
N ASP A 185 3.35 -10.82 34.43
CA ASP A 185 2.55 -9.67 34.00
C ASP A 185 2.21 -8.69 35.13
N GLY A 186 3.16 -8.46 36.04
CA GLY A 186 2.98 -7.54 37.17
C GLY A 186 2.31 -8.16 38.41
N LYS A 187 2.08 -9.48 38.43
CA LYS A 187 1.48 -10.20 39.56
C LYS A 187 2.46 -11.17 40.19
N LEU A 188 2.65 -11.03 41.50
CA LEU A 188 3.42 -11.97 42.32
C LEU A 188 2.84 -13.39 42.18
N PHE A 189 3.70 -14.28 41.73
CA PHE A 189 3.41 -15.69 41.52
C PHE A 189 4.26 -16.53 42.49
N LYS A 190 3.61 -17.42 43.23
CA LYS A 190 4.28 -18.34 44.14
C LYS A 190 4.56 -19.63 43.39
N TRP A 191 5.83 -19.87 43.09
CA TRP A 191 6.26 -21.09 42.42
C TRP A 191 6.19 -22.27 43.39
N ASP A 192 5.34 -23.26 43.10
CA ASP A 192 5.34 -24.54 43.80
C ASP A 192 6.23 -25.53 43.04
N HIS A 193 7.13 -26.21 43.74
CA HIS A 193 8.19 -27.02 43.09
C HIS A 193 7.65 -28.32 42.46
N ASP A 194 6.42 -28.73 42.79
CA ASP A 194 5.83 -30.01 42.38
C ASP A 194 4.78 -29.90 41.25
N GLU A 195 4.37 -28.69 40.84
CA GLU A 195 3.37 -28.49 39.78
C GLU A 195 3.98 -27.81 38.54
N THR A 196 3.77 -28.43 37.37
CA THR A 196 4.12 -27.83 36.08
C THR A 196 3.09 -26.76 35.74
N GLU A 197 3.38 -25.53 36.12
CA GLU A 197 2.45 -24.42 36.01
C GLU A 197 2.27 -23.97 34.55
N GLU A 198 1.03 -23.56 34.24
CA GLU A 198 0.58 -23.34 32.86
C GLU A 198 0.51 -21.83 32.52
N PHE A 199 1.30 -21.38 31.53
CA PHE A 199 1.51 -19.95 31.21
C PHE A 199 1.01 -19.56 29.81
N ASP A 200 0.64 -18.29 29.59
CA ASP A 200 0.26 -17.78 28.27
C ASP A 200 1.49 -17.32 27.45
N THR A 201 1.41 -17.47 26.12
CA THR A 201 2.52 -17.29 25.15
C THR A 201 3.17 -15.89 25.16
N TYR A 202 2.49 -14.86 25.66
CA TYR A 202 2.99 -13.47 25.71
C TYR A 202 3.23 -12.94 27.11
N SER A 203 3.16 -13.80 28.13
CA SER A 203 3.34 -13.37 29.51
C SER A 203 4.78 -12.94 29.74
N PHE A 204 4.96 -11.82 30.43
CA PHE A 204 6.26 -11.34 30.87
C PHE A 204 6.63 -12.08 32.15
N LEU A 205 7.75 -12.82 32.12
CA LEU A 205 8.25 -13.54 33.28
C LEU A 205 9.43 -12.77 33.88
N GLN A 206 9.26 -12.35 35.12
CA GLN A 206 10.30 -11.72 35.92
C GLN A 206 10.56 -12.59 37.14
N PHE A 207 11.81 -12.96 37.36
CA PHE A 207 12.17 -13.73 38.56
C PHE A 207 13.39 -13.15 39.24
N ILE A 208 13.34 -13.17 40.56
CA ILE A 208 14.42 -12.73 41.44
C ILE A 208 14.99 -13.96 42.13
N THR A 209 16.29 -14.20 41.94
CA THR A 209 17.01 -15.30 42.58
C THR A 209 18.15 -14.79 43.43
N ALA A 210 18.42 -15.46 44.55
CA ALA A 210 19.60 -15.21 45.36
C ALA A 210 20.28 -16.51 45.77
N ALA A 211 21.60 -16.55 45.73
CA ALA A 211 22.35 -17.65 46.33
C ALA A 211 22.72 -17.26 47.77
N PRO A 212 22.61 -18.18 48.75
CA PRO A 212 22.94 -17.91 50.15
C PRO A 212 24.47 -17.89 50.36
N ALA A 213 25.16 -16.94 49.72
CA ALA A 213 26.60 -16.74 49.81
C ALA A 213 26.93 -15.27 50.12
N PHE A 214 27.85 -15.06 51.06
CA PHE A 214 28.23 -13.73 51.54
C PHE A 214 29.65 -13.32 51.08
N PRO A 215 29.87 -12.06 50.65
CA PRO A 215 28.87 -11.02 50.42
C PRO A 215 28.19 -11.17 49.05
N GLY A 216 26.89 -10.88 48.99
CA GLY A 216 26.05 -11.14 47.82
C GLY A 216 26.38 -10.29 46.59
N ASN A 217 26.99 -9.11 46.75
CA ASN A 217 27.39 -8.22 45.66
C ASN A 217 28.54 -8.76 44.79
N LEU A 218 29.20 -9.83 45.23
CA LEU A 218 30.27 -10.50 44.46
C LEU A 218 29.77 -11.73 43.71
N LEU A 219 28.47 -12.04 43.84
CA LEU A 219 27.86 -13.13 43.12
C LEU A 219 27.58 -12.70 41.69
N THR A 220 27.76 -13.66 40.81
CA THR A 220 27.45 -13.54 39.41
C THR A 220 26.58 -14.70 39.00
N TYR A 221 25.57 -14.44 38.20
CA TYR A 221 24.58 -15.42 37.80
C TYR A 221 24.69 -15.69 36.31
N GLN A 222 24.35 -16.92 35.94
CA GLN A 222 24.17 -17.36 34.57
C GLN A 222 22.85 -18.10 34.50
N TYR A 223 22.11 -17.90 33.41
CA TYR A 223 20.91 -18.66 33.14
C TYR A 223 20.96 -19.26 31.74
N ARG A 224 20.16 -20.31 31.52
CA ARG A 224 19.86 -20.85 30.20
C ARG A 224 18.43 -21.36 30.17
N ILE A 225 17.86 -21.42 28.98
CA ILE A 225 16.49 -21.88 28.75
C ILE A 225 16.56 -23.09 27.83
N ILE A 226 16.21 -24.26 28.35
CA ILE A 226 16.20 -25.50 27.58
C ILE A 226 14.79 -25.72 27.06
N SER A 227 14.64 -25.89 25.75
CA SER A 227 13.39 -26.32 25.10
C SER A 227 13.59 -27.70 24.47
N GLU A 228 12.49 -28.43 24.18
CA GLU A 228 12.56 -29.76 23.54
C GLU A 228 13.34 -29.77 22.20
N SER A 229 13.43 -28.62 21.51
CA SER A 229 14.07 -28.49 20.20
C SER A 229 15.43 -27.77 20.22
N ASP A 230 15.76 -27.06 21.30
CA ASP A 230 16.96 -26.21 21.35
C ASP A 230 17.57 -26.19 22.74
N THR A 231 18.88 -26.46 22.79
CA THR A 231 19.70 -26.39 24.00
C THR A 231 20.51 -25.10 23.93
N THR A 232 19.97 -24.05 24.54
CA THR A 232 20.67 -22.76 24.58
C THR A 232 21.98 -22.89 25.38
N VAL A 233 23.03 -22.24 24.87
CA VAL A 233 24.28 -22.03 25.61
C VAL A 233 23.99 -21.12 26.79
N TRP A 234 24.68 -21.32 27.92
CA TRP A 234 24.60 -20.43 29.08
C TRP A 234 24.79 -18.97 28.65
N GLU A 235 23.81 -18.13 28.99
CA GLU A 235 23.89 -16.71 28.72
C GLU A 235 24.97 -16.04 29.58
N SER A 236 25.43 -14.86 29.13
CA SER A 236 26.57 -14.17 29.71
C SER A 236 26.35 -13.83 31.19
N THR A 237 27.43 -13.90 31.95
CA THR A 237 27.49 -13.64 33.39
C THR A 237 26.97 -12.25 33.76
N THR A 238 25.93 -12.20 34.60
CA THR A 238 25.29 -10.96 35.10
C THR A 238 25.41 -10.85 36.62
N GLN A 239 25.54 -9.63 37.16
CA GLN A 239 25.47 -9.38 38.62
C GLN A 239 24.04 -9.10 39.10
N SER A 240 23.07 -9.05 38.18
CA SER A 240 21.66 -8.88 38.51
C SER A 240 21.11 -10.17 39.11
N MET A 241 20.37 -10.01 40.21
CA MET A 241 19.54 -11.07 40.80
C MET A 241 18.20 -11.21 40.05
N GLU A 242 17.89 -10.25 39.20
CA GLU A 242 16.64 -10.11 38.47
C GLU A 242 16.85 -10.45 37.00
N PHE A 243 15.96 -11.30 36.49
CA PHE A 243 15.95 -11.77 35.11
C PHE A 243 14.61 -11.48 34.48
N HIS A 244 14.66 -11.00 33.24
CA HIS A 244 13.49 -10.64 32.46
C HIS A 244 13.48 -11.51 31.21
N LEU A 245 12.51 -12.40 31.13
CA LEU A 245 12.32 -13.25 29.96
C LEU A 245 11.05 -12.84 29.25
N ASN A 246 11.20 -12.53 27.97
CA ASN A 246 10.12 -12.19 27.07
C ASN A 246 10.05 -13.23 25.96
N THR A 247 8.87 -13.33 25.32
CA THR A 247 8.64 -14.18 24.14
C THR A 247 8.83 -15.68 24.38
N TRP A 248 7.76 -16.32 24.85
CA TRP A 248 7.67 -17.77 24.92
C TRP A 248 6.97 -18.31 23.68
N THR A 249 7.38 -19.48 23.19
CA THR A 249 6.57 -20.23 22.21
C THR A 249 5.85 -21.38 22.92
N ARG A 250 4.96 -22.08 22.22
CA ARG A 250 4.28 -23.25 22.80
C ARG A 250 5.32 -24.33 23.08
N GLY A 251 5.39 -24.80 24.32
CA GLY A 251 6.27 -25.90 24.68
C GLY A 251 6.49 -26.01 26.17
N THR A 252 7.26 -27.02 26.54
CA THR A 252 7.82 -27.20 27.87
C THR A 252 9.24 -26.63 27.87
N TYR A 253 9.54 -25.81 28.86
CA TYR A 253 10.84 -25.19 29.04
C TYR A 253 11.40 -25.53 30.41
N THR A 254 12.70 -25.76 30.49
CA THR A 254 13.42 -25.86 31.76
C THR A 254 14.39 -24.69 31.84
N ILE A 255 14.12 -23.74 32.74
CA ILE A 255 15.00 -22.62 33.02
C ILE A 255 16.02 -23.10 34.06
N GLN A 256 17.30 -23.02 33.74
CA GLN A 256 18.37 -23.37 34.66
C GLN A 256 19.15 -22.13 35.05
N ILE A 257 19.34 -21.90 36.34
CA ILE A 257 20.03 -20.72 36.87
C ILE A 257 21.11 -21.20 37.82
N ARG A 258 22.34 -20.72 37.64
CA ARG A 258 23.46 -21.02 38.55
C ARG A 258 24.16 -19.75 38.99
N ALA A 259 24.72 -19.80 40.20
CA ALA A 259 25.48 -18.71 40.79
C ALA A 259 26.96 -19.05 40.86
N GLY A 260 27.80 -18.05 40.63
CA GLY A 260 29.25 -18.12 40.70
C GLY A 260 29.81 -16.94 41.48
N ARG A 261 31.09 -17.04 41.83
CA ARG A 261 31.80 -15.96 42.50
C ARG A 261 33.25 -15.93 42.07
N ALA A 262 33.78 -14.73 41.86
CA ALA A 262 35.21 -14.55 41.65
C ALA A 262 36.01 -14.89 42.92
N GLY A 263 37.08 -15.67 42.75
CA GLY A 263 37.96 -16.15 43.80
C GLY A 263 38.04 -17.67 43.74
N ASN A 264 38.38 -18.33 44.85
CA ASN A 264 38.51 -19.79 44.92
C ASN A 264 37.14 -20.50 45.04
N PHE A 265 36.20 -20.12 44.17
CA PHE A 265 34.83 -20.63 44.19
C PHE A 265 34.46 -21.35 42.89
N GLU A 266 33.80 -22.49 43.02
CA GLU A 266 33.17 -23.19 41.90
C GLU A 266 31.74 -22.70 41.71
N MET A 267 31.25 -22.76 40.47
CA MET A 267 29.83 -22.51 40.16
C MET A 267 28.93 -23.43 40.99
N SER A 268 27.76 -22.93 41.35
CA SER A 268 26.75 -23.70 42.05
C SER A 268 26.14 -24.79 41.15
N ASP A 269 25.49 -25.76 41.77
CA ASP A 269 24.50 -26.56 41.07
C ASP A 269 23.38 -25.66 40.53
N PRO A 270 22.78 -25.98 39.38
CA PRO A 270 21.71 -25.17 38.81
C PRO A 270 20.42 -25.34 39.62
N LEU A 271 19.72 -24.23 39.84
CA LEU A 271 18.30 -24.21 40.14
C LEU A 271 17.55 -24.48 38.84
N GLU A 272 16.69 -25.50 38.83
CA GLU A 272 15.89 -25.89 37.68
C GLU A 272 14.43 -25.48 37.93
N LEU A 273 13.83 -24.78 36.97
CA LEU A 273 12.44 -24.33 36.99
C LEU A 273 11.75 -24.85 35.73
N GLU A 274 10.75 -25.70 35.89
CA GLU A 274 9.97 -26.26 34.78
C GLU A 274 8.75 -25.37 34.46
N LEU A 275 8.62 -24.97 33.20
CA LEU A 275 7.62 -24.01 32.74
C LEU A 275 6.87 -24.59 31.55
N LYS A 276 5.53 -24.63 31.61
CA LYS A 276 4.68 -25.15 30.53
C LYS A 276 3.83 -24.05 29.92
N VAL A 277 4.03 -23.75 28.64
CA VAL A 277 3.34 -22.64 27.97
C VAL A 277 2.14 -23.15 27.18
N LYS A 278 0.94 -22.73 27.57
CA LYS A 278 -0.34 -23.01 26.91
C LYS A 278 -0.42 -22.33 25.54
N SER A 279 -1.16 -22.99 24.66
CA SER A 279 -1.56 -22.45 23.36
C SER A 279 -2.74 -21.49 23.53
N LEU A 280 -2.71 -20.35 22.85
CA LEU A 280 -3.79 -19.37 22.86
C LEU A 280 -5.11 -19.98 22.38
N TRP A 281 -6.23 -19.59 23.00
CA TRP A 281 -7.56 -20.14 22.72
C TRP A 281 -7.95 -20.02 21.24
N TYR A 282 -7.64 -18.91 20.57
CA TYR A 282 -7.99 -18.67 19.17
C TYR A 282 -7.17 -19.50 18.15
N GLN A 283 -6.08 -20.14 18.59
CA GLN A 283 -5.31 -21.08 17.76
C GLN A 283 -5.90 -22.50 17.80
N ASN A 284 -6.91 -22.75 18.64
CA ASN A 284 -7.62 -24.02 18.63
C ASN A 284 -8.42 -24.16 17.32
N PRO A 285 -8.23 -25.25 16.54
CA PRO A 285 -8.89 -25.45 15.24
C PRO A 285 -10.41 -25.30 15.28
N TRP A 286 -11.05 -25.70 16.39
CA TRP A 286 -12.50 -25.61 16.56
C TRP A 286 -13.02 -24.17 16.64
N ILE A 287 -12.26 -23.23 17.20
CA ILE A 287 -12.66 -21.81 17.27
C ILE A 287 -12.58 -21.15 15.89
N ILE A 288 -11.56 -21.50 15.10
CA ILE A 288 -11.44 -21.07 13.70
C ILE A 288 -12.61 -21.62 12.86
N ALA A 289 -13.00 -22.87 13.07
CA ALA A 289 -14.15 -23.47 12.40
C ALA A 289 -15.47 -22.75 12.75
N LEU A 290 -15.68 -22.38 14.02
CA LEU A 290 -16.85 -21.61 14.45
C LEU A 290 -16.89 -20.20 13.84
N ALA A 291 -15.75 -19.51 13.75
CA ALA A 291 -15.65 -18.20 13.12
C ALA A 291 -15.97 -18.26 11.62
N LEU A 292 -15.47 -19.29 10.92
CA LEU A 292 -15.80 -19.55 9.51
C LEU A 292 -17.29 -19.84 9.31
N ALA A 293 -17.89 -20.64 10.20
CA ALA A 293 -19.33 -20.93 10.15
C ALA A 293 -20.18 -19.66 10.35
N SER A 294 -19.78 -18.77 11.27
CA SER A 294 -20.43 -17.48 11.48
C SER A 294 -20.35 -16.59 10.23
N LEU A 295 -19.19 -16.53 9.57
CA LEU A 295 -18.99 -15.77 8.34
C LEU A 295 -19.90 -16.29 7.21
N ILE A 296 -19.96 -17.61 7.03
CA ILE A 296 -20.81 -18.26 6.01
C ILE A 296 -22.30 -17.95 6.29
N GLY A 297 -22.72 -18.02 7.55
CA GLY A 297 -24.08 -17.68 7.96
C GLY A 297 -24.43 -16.21 7.66
N LEU A 298 -23.49 -15.29 7.88
CA LEU A 298 -23.67 -13.86 7.59
C LEU A 298 -23.83 -13.62 6.09
N VAL A 299 -22.95 -14.21 5.27
CA VAL A 299 -23.05 -14.15 3.80
C VAL A 299 -24.38 -14.73 3.32
N TRP A 300 -24.79 -15.89 3.86
CA TRP A 300 -26.06 -16.51 3.49
C TRP A 300 -27.26 -15.63 3.84
N THR A 301 -27.21 -14.97 5.00
CA THR A 301 -28.25 -14.02 5.43
C THR A 301 -28.34 -12.82 4.50
N ILE A 302 -27.20 -12.24 4.08
CA ILE A 302 -27.17 -11.14 3.10
C ILE A 302 -27.80 -11.57 1.77
N LEU A 303 -27.46 -12.77 1.29
CA LEU A 303 -28.01 -13.29 0.04
C LEU A 303 -29.54 -13.47 0.10
N ILE A 304 -30.08 -13.95 1.23
CA ILE A 304 -31.52 -14.11 1.43
C ILE A 304 -32.22 -12.75 1.47
N LEU A 305 -31.66 -11.77 2.18
CA LEU A 305 -32.21 -10.42 2.26
C LEU A 305 -32.23 -9.75 0.88
N ASN A 306 -31.12 -9.83 0.14
CA ASN A 306 -31.05 -9.32 -1.23
C ASN A 306 -32.09 -9.99 -2.13
N ARG A 307 -32.20 -11.32 -2.07
CA ARG A 307 -33.20 -12.07 -2.86
C ARG A 307 -34.63 -11.60 -2.57
N ASN A 308 -34.95 -11.35 -1.30
CA ASN A 308 -36.28 -10.87 -0.90
C ASN A 308 -36.51 -9.41 -1.33
N TYR A 309 -35.49 -8.55 -1.24
CA TYR A 309 -35.54 -7.17 -1.74
C TYR A 309 -35.85 -7.11 -3.25
N TYR A 310 -35.14 -7.90 -4.06
CA TYR A 310 -35.35 -7.94 -5.52
C TYR A 310 -36.74 -8.42 -5.93
N ARG A 311 -37.35 -9.33 -5.15
CA ARG A 311 -38.72 -9.81 -5.42
C ARG A 311 -39.75 -8.70 -5.30
N THR A 312 -39.67 -7.88 -4.26
CA THR A 312 -40.60 -6.77 -4.04
C THR A 312 -40.39 -5.66 -5.08
N TYR A 313 -39.14 -5.40 -5.47
CA TYR A 313 -38.81 -4.40 -6.49
C TYR A 313 -39.38 -4.77 -7.86
N ARG A 314 -39.28 -6.04 -8.28
CA ARG A 314 -39.85 -6.50 -9.55
C ARG A 314 -41.36 -6.29 -9.66
N ARG A 315 -42.09 -6.56 -8.58
CA ARG A 315 -43.55 -6.42 -8.57
C ARG A 315 -44.00 -4.97 -8.80
N LYS A 316 -43.32 -3.99 -8.20
CA LYS A 316 -43.61 -2.57 -8.42
C LYS A 316 -43.30 -2.13 -9.86
N LEU A 317 -42.21 -2.66 -10.42
CA LEU A 317 -41.83 -2.34 -11.80
C LEU A 317 -42.81 -2.94 -12.82
N GLU A 318 -43.29 -4.16 -12.58
CA GLU A 318 -44.31 -4.79 -13.44
C GLU A 318 -45.65 -4.03 -13.38
N GLU A 319 -46.05 -3.54 -12.21
CA GLU A 319 -47.25 -2.72 -12.04
C GLU A 319 -47.12 -1.37 -12.77
N GLU A 320 -45.97 -0.71 -12.67
CA GLU A 320 -45.70 0.56 -13.38
C GLU A 320 -45.64 0.36 -14.91
N ILE A 321 -45.00 -0.70 -15.38
CA ILE A 321 -44.97 -1.04 -16.81
C ILE A 321 -46.38 -1.36 -17.30
N GLY A 322 -47.20 -2.06 -16.51
CA GLY A 322 -48.59 -2.38 -16.86
C GLY A 322 -49.43 -1.12 -17.09
N ILE A 323 -49.30 -0.13 -16.19
CA ILE A 323 -49.99 1.16 -16.29
C ILE A 323 -49.50 1.95 -17.51
N ARG A 324 -48.18 2.07 -17.71
CA ARG A 324 -47.65 2.79 -18.90
C ARG A 324 -48.02 2.13 -20.21
N THR A 325 -48.06 0.79 -20.24
CA THR A 325 -48.43 0.05 -21.44
C THR A 325 -49.90 0.26 -21.80
N SER A 326 -50.80 0.39 -20.82
CA SER A 326 -52.21 0.68 -21.08
C SER A 326 -52.44 2.14 -21.52
N GLU A 327 -51.72 3.11 -20.92
CA GLU A 327 -51.76 4.52 -21.33
C GLU A 327 -51.29 4.71 -22.78
N ILE A 328 -50.15 4.11 -23.14
CA ILE A 328 -49.61 4.19 -24.51
C ILE A 328 -50.60 3.58 -25.51
N ARG A 329 -51.27 2.47 -25.15
CA ARG A 329 -52.26 1.84 -26.01
C ARG A 329 -53.48 2.74 -26.23
N ALA A 330 -54.00 3.36 -25.17
CA ALA A 330 -55.11 4.31 -25.28
C ALA A 330 -54.74 5.56 -26.11
N GLN A 331 -53.52 6.09 -25.95
CA GLN A 331 -53.04 7.19 -26.79
C GLN A 331 -52.91 6.80 -28.26
N LYS A 332 -52.42 5.59 -28.54
CA LYS A 332 -52.32 5.08 -29.91
C LYS A 332 -53.69 4.95 -30.57
N ASP A 333 -54.66 4.37 -29.87
CA ASP A 333 -56.03 4.21 -30.36
C ASP A 333 -56.70 5.59 -30.60
N PHE A 334 -56.43 6.58 -29.74
CA PHE A 334 -56.90 7.96 -29.92
C PHE A 334 -56.31 8.61 -31.18
N ILE A 335 -55.00 8.48 -31.39
CA ILE A 335 -54.30 9.02 -32.58
C ILE A 335 -54.83 8.37 -33.85
N GLU A 336 -55.08 7.06 -33.83
CA GLU A 336 -55.59 6.33 -34.99
C GLU A 336 -57.01 6.80 -35.38
N ASN A 337 -57.88 7.04 -34.39
CA ASN A 337 -59.19 7.62 -34.62
C ASN A 337 -59.13 9.06 -35.17
N GLN A 338 -58.25 9.91 -34.64
CA GLN A 338 -58.04 11.25 -35.19
C GLN A 338 -57.56 11.21 -36.64
N ARG A 339 -56.61 10.33 -36.95
CA ARG A 339 -56.09 10.15 -38.30
C ARG A 339 -57.20 9.76 -39.28
N ASN A 340 -58.08 8.82 -38.89
CA ASN A 340 -59.20 8.41 -39.72
C ASN A 340 -60.21 9.55 -39.96
N SER A 341 -60.51 10.34 -38.93
CA SER A 341 -61.38 11.52 -39.08
C SER A 341 -60.79 12.59 -40.00
N ILE A 342 -59.48 12.80 -39.95
CA ILE A 342 -58.81 13.75 -40.86
C ILE A 342 -58.86 13.26 -42.31
N LEU A 343 -58.67 11.94 -42.53
CA LEU A 343 -58.77 11.36 -43.86
C LEU A 343 -60.16 11.55 -44.47
N THR A 344 -61.22 11.32 -43.70
CA THR A 344 -62.59 11.53 -44.16
C THR A 344 -62.87 13.00 -44.48
N GLN A 345 -62.35 13.93 -43.66
CA GLN A 345 -62.48 15.37 -43.91
C GLN A 345 -61.76 15.81 -45.19
N ASN A 346 -60.55 15.29 -45.43
CA ASN A 346 -59.81 15.59 -46.66
C ASN A 346 -60.52 15.07 -47.90
N GLN A 347 -61.09 13.86 -47.85
CA GLN A 347 -61.88 13.31 -48.97
C GLN A 347 -63.13 14.17 -49.26
N GLU A 348 -63.82 14.64 -48.21
CA GLU A 348 -64.98 15.51 -48.38
C GLU A 348 -64.59 16.89 -48.96
N LEU A 349 -63.46 17.44 -48.51
CA LEU A 349 -62.90 18.69 -49.05
C LEU A 349 -62.51 18.56 -50.52
N GLU A 350 -61.83 17.46 -50.90
CA GLU A 350 -61.48 17.19 -52.29
C GLU A 350 -62.73 17.10 -53.18
N ARG A 351 -63.76 16.38 -52.72
CA ARG A 351 -65.03 16.28 -53.45
C ARG A 351 -65.68 17.65 -53.65
N LYS A 352 -65.76 18.48 -52.61
CA LYS A 352 -66.32 19.84 -52.71
C LYS A 352 -65.51 20.73 -53.65
N ASN A 353 -64.18 20.61 -53.64
CA ASN A 353 -63.33 21.35 -54.59
C ASN A 353 -63.62 20.93 -56.04
N ILE A 354 -63.75 19.64 -56.31
CA ILE A 354 -64.09 19.14 -57.65
C ILE A 354 -65.45 19.70 -58.09
N GLU A 355 -66.49 19.55 -57.25
CA GLU A 355 -67.85 20.05 -57.55
C GLU A 355 -67.85 21.58 -57.80
N LEU A 356 -67.10 22.35 -57.01
CA LEU A 356 -66.95 23.79 -57.20
C LEU A 356 -66.25 24.13 -58.52
N THR A 357 -65.16 23.42 -58.87
CA THR A 357 -64.45 23.67 -60.12
C THR A 357 -65.31 23.37 -61.34
N GLU A 358 -66.10 22.29 -61.32
CA GLU A 358 -67.03 21.95 -62.40
C GLU A 358 -68.16 22.98 -62.55
N ALA A 359 -68.75 23.44 -61.44
CA ALA A 359 -69.78 24.46 -61.46
C ALA A 359 -69.26 25.78 -62.04
N ARG A 360 -68.02 26.15 -61.67
CA ARG A 360 -67.35 27.35 -62.20
C ARG A 360 -67.13 27.26 -63.70
N HIS A 361 -66.60 26.13 -64.19
CA HIS A 361 -66.33 25.93 -65.62
C HIS A 361 -67.61 26.01 -66.46
N LYS A 362 -68.70 25.38 -65.99
CA LYS A 362 -70.01 25.46 -66.66
C LYS A 362 -70.50 26.91 -66.76
N ALA A 363 -70.42 27.67 -65.66
CA ALA A 363 -70.85 29.07 -65.66
C ALA A 363 -70.04 29.94 -66.65
N GLU A 364 -68.73 29.74 -66.73
CA GLU A 364 -67.85 30.43 -67.68
C GLU A 364 -68.18 30.09 -69.15
N GLU A 365 -68.44 28.82 -69.47
CA GLU A 365 -68.85 28.40 -70.82
C GLU A 365 -70.19 28.99 -71.23
N TYR A 366 -71.19 28.97 -70.34
CA TYR A 366 -72.51 29.57 -70.61
C TYR A 366 -72.40 31.07 -70.90
N ALA A 367 -71.62 31.81 -70.11
CA ALA A 367 -71.42 33.25 -70.30
C ALA A 367 -70.76 33.56 -71.66
N LYS A 368 -69.75 32.77 -72.05
CA LYS A 368 -69.05 32.95 -73.33
C LYS A 368 -69.93 32.62 -74.53
N SER A 369 -70.70 31.54 -74.47
CA SER A 369 -71.63 31.13 -75.54
C SER A 369 -72.73 32.18 -75.75
N ARG A 370 -73.33 32.70 -74.66
CA ARG A 370 -74.36 33.74 -74.71
C ARG A 370 -73.86 35.01 -75.42
N THR A 371 -72.65 35.45 -75.11
CA THR A 371 -72.06 36.65 -75.70
C THR A 371 -71.78 36.46 -77.21
N MET A 372 -71.22 35.31 -77.59
CA MET A 372 -70.90 34.99 -78.99
C MET A 372 -72.17 34.87 -79.84
N PHE A 373 -73.23 34.25 -79.33
CA PHE A 373 -74.51 34.11 -80.02
C PHE A 373 -75.13 35.47 -80.40
N LEU A 374 -75.18 36.41 -79.45
CA LEU A 374 -75.77 37.73 -79.67
C LEU A 374 -75.00 38.54 -80.73
N SER A 375 -73.66 38.48 -80.70
CA SER A 375 -72.83 39.19 -81.68
C SER A 375 -73.02 38.65 -83.10
N THR A 376 -73.06 37.33 -83.27
CA THR A 376 -73.22 36.71 -84.61
C THR A 376 -74.62 36.96 -85.16
N MET A 377 -75.66 36.75 -84.34
CA MET A 377 -77.05 36.93 -84.79
C MET A 377 -77.34 38.36 -85.23
N SER A 378 -76.81 39.36 -84.54
CA SER A 378 -77.02 40.75 -84.94
C SER A 378 -76.44 41.06 -86.32
N HIS A 379 -75.24 40.56 -86.63
CA HIS A 379 -74.62 40.78 -87.94
C HIS A 379 -75.41 40.11 -89.08
N GLU A 380 -75.90 38.90 -88.84
CA GLU A 380 -76.73 38.14 -89.79
C GLU A 380 -78.12 38.73 -89.98
N LEU A 381 -78.68 39.41 -88.97
CA LEU A 381 -79.98 40.09 -89.08
C LEU A 381 -79.87 41.48 -89.71
N ARG A 382 -78.79 42.22 -89.45
CA ARG A 382 -78.56 43.57 -90.01
C ARG A 382 -78.49 43.55 -91.55
N THR A 383 -77.81 42.56 -92.12
CA THR A 383 -77.58 42.46 -93.57
C THR A 383 -78.88 42.36 -94.38
N PRO A 384 -79.80 41.41 -94.11
CA PRO A 384 -81.08 41.34 -94.82
C PRO A 384 -81.98 42.53 -94.48
N LEU A 385 -81.95 43.05 -93.25
CA LEU A 385 -82.80 44.16 -92.85
C LEU A 385 -82.44 45.46 -93.58
N ASN A 386 -81.14 45.73 -93.75
CA ASN A 386 -80.66 46.83 -94.59
C ASN A 386 -81.06 46.68 -96.06
N ALA A 387 -81.09 45.45 -96.59
CA ALA A 387 -81.58 45.19 -97.94
C ALA A 387 -83.08 45.46 -98.06
N VAL A 388 -83.88 45.06 -97.07
CA VAL A 388 -85.33 45.36 -97.01
C VAL A 388 -85.56 46.87 -96.93
N ILE A 389 -84.86 47.59 -96.04
CA ILE A 389 -84.95 49.06 -95.94
C ILE A 389 -84.60 49.70 -97.29
N GLY A 390 -83.45 49.32 -97.88
CA GLY A 390 -83.00 49.85 -99.16
C GLY A 390 -83.99 49.60 -100.30
N MET A 391 -84.52 48.38 -100.41
CA MET A 391 -85.53 48.05 -101.42
C MET A 391 -86.82 48.86 -101.21
N THR A 392 -87.20 49.09 -99.95
CA THR A 392 -88.39 49.88 -99.61
C THR A 392 -88.20 51.36 -99.98
N TYR A 393 -87.00 51.93 -99.78
CA TYR A 393 -86.66 53.28 -100.23
C TYR A 393 -86.73 53.42 -101.76
N ILE A 394 -86.20 52.44 -102.49
CA ILE A 394 -86.25 52.43 -103.96
C ILE A 394 -87.71 52.39 -104.43
N LEU A 395 -88.52 51.46 -103.91
CA LEU A 395 -89.92 51.30 -104.27
C LEU A 395 -90.79 52.52 -103.89
N LEU A 396 -90.46 53.24 -102.82
CA LEU A 396 -91.12 54.50 -102.44
C LEU A 396 -90.75 55.65 -103.39
N SER A 397 -89.60 55.58 -104.07
CA SER A 397 -89.09 56.64 -104.95
C SER A 397 -89.53 56.48 -106.42
N GLU A 398 -90.06 55.31 -106.81
CA GLU A 398 -90.49 54.98 -108.19
C GLU A 398 -92.02 55.12 -108.37
N GLU A 399 -92.59 56.25 -107.95
CA GLU A 399 -94.03 56.58 -108.13
C GLU A 399 -94.99 55.40 -107.87
N PRO A 400 -94.98 54.79 -106.66
CA PRO A 400 -95.80 53.63 -106.35
C PRO A 400 -97.29 53.96 -106.44
N ARG A 401 -98.11 52.93 -106.74
CA ARG A 401 -99.57 53.09 -106.81
C ARG A 401 -100.10 53.63 -105.47
N PRO A 402 -101.14 54.50 -105.46
CA PRO A 402 -101.60 55.17 -104.24
C PRO A 402 -101.96 54.22 -103.09
N ASN A 403 -102.42 53.00 -103.40
CA ASN A 403 -102.74 51.96 -102.42
C ASN A 403 -101.52 51.19 -101.86
N GLN A 404 -100.32 51.42 -102.41
CA GLN A 404 -99.07 50.76 -101.98
C GLN A 404 -98.20 51.66 -101.10
N VAL A 405 -98.36 52.98 -101.17
CA VAL A 405 -97.55 53.96 -100.42
C VAL A 405 -97.60 53.70 -98.91
N ASP A 406 -98.80 53.57 -98.35
CA ASP A 406 -99.00 53.41 -96.91
C ASP A 406 -98.41 52.08 -96.38
N ASN A 407 -98.53 51.01 -97.20
CA ASN A 407 -97.94 49.71 -96.91
C ASN A 407 -96.41 49.75 -96.96
N LEU A 408 -95.81 50.43 -97.95
CA LEU A 408 -94.37 50.59 -98.05
C LEU A 408 -93.81 51.49 -96.94
N GLN A 409 -94.53 52.54 -96.54
CA GLN A 409 -94.16 53.37 -95.40
C GLN A 409 -94.20 52.59 -94.09
N THR A 410 -95.23 51.76 -93.89
CA THR A 410 -95.33 50.86 -92.72
C THR A 410 -94.19 49.84 -92.70
N LEU A 411 -93.83 49.28 -93.86
CA LEU A 411 -92.75 48.31 -93.99
C LEU A 411 -91.39 48.97 -93.68
N ARG A 412 -91.14 50.17 -94.20
CA ARG A 412 -89.94 50.96 -93.89
C ARG A 412 -89.84 51.24 -92.39
N PHE A 413 -90.91 51.79 -91.80
CA PHE A 413 -90.94 52.11 -90.37
C PHE A 413 -90.68 50.87 -89.50
N SER A 414 -91.28 49.73 -89.87
CA SER A 414 -91.08 48.48 -89.14
C SER A 414 -89.65 47.96 -89.27
N ALA A 415 -89.05 48.07 -90.46
CA ALA A 415 -87.68 47.63 -90.71
C ALA A 415 -86.65 48.54 -90.02
N GLU A 416 -86.84 49.86 -90.06
CA GLU A 416 -85.99 50.85 -89.37
C GLU A 416 -86.07 50.69 -87.84
N ASN A 417 -87.27 50.50 -87.28
CA ASN A 417 -87.43 50.24 -85.84
C ASN A 417 -86.80 48.93 -85.39
N LEU A 418 -86.93 47.86 -86.18
CA LEU A 418 -86.31 46.58 -85.84
C LEU A 418 -84.78 46.70 -85.85
N LEU A 419 -84.21 47.50 -86.77
CA LEU A 419 -82.78 47.75 -86.83
C LEU A 419 -82.29 48.51 -85.59
N ALA A 420 -83.03 49.55 -85.19
CA ALA A 420 -82.75 50.29 -83.96
C ALA A 420 -82.77 49.36 -82.73
N LEU A 421 -83.80 48.52 -82.61
CA LEU A 421 -83.95 47.58 -81.49
C LEU A 421 -82.85 46.51 -81.45
N ILE A 422 -82.39 46.04 -82.62
CA ILE A 422 -81.25 45.12 -82.72
C ILE A 422 -79.94 45.81 -82.30
N ASN A 423 -79.73 47.07 -82.67
CA ASN A 423 -78.56 47.85 -82.26
C ASN A 423 -78.56 48.09 -80.74
N ASP A 424 -79.70 48.43 -80.15
CA ASP A 424 -79.82 48.64 -78.70
C ASP A 424 -79.49 47.36 -77.90
N ILE A 425 -79.94 46.20 -78.36
CA ILE A 425 -79.60 44.90 -77.75
C ILE A 425 -78.09 44.63 -77.83
N LEU A 426 -77.44 44.97 -78.94
CA LEU A 426 -75.99 44.84 -79.08
C LEU A 426 -75.25 45.77 -78.13
N ASP A 427 -75.66 47.03 -78.03
CA ASP A 427 -74.99 48.00 -77.19
C ASP A 427 -75.15 47.65 -75.71
N PHE A 428 -76.32 47.14 -75.30
CA PHE A 428 -76.50 46.55 -73.96
C PHE A 428 -75.53 45.38 -73.71
N SER A 429 -75.37 44.47 -74.68
CA SER A 429 -74.43 43.35 -74.57
C SER A 429 -72.97 43.81 -74.47
N LYS A 430 -72.58 44.86 -75.20
CA LYS A 430 -71.24 45.47 -75.08
C LYS A 430 -71.04 46.15 -73.71
N ILE A 431 -72.08 46.75 -73.14
CA ILE A 431 -72.06 47.33 -71.78
C ILE A 431 -71.85 46.22 -70.73
N GLU A 432 -72.62 45.13 -70.79
CA GLU A 432 -72.42 43.98 -69.89
C GLU A 432 -71.01 43.37 -70.03
N ALA A 433 -70.44 43.39 -71.24
CA ALA A 433 -69.09 42.91 -71.52
C ALA A 433 -67.99 43.94 -71.23
N GLY A 434 -68.32 45.17 -70.81
CA GLY A 434 -67.37 46.24 -70.47
C GLY A 434 -66.62 46.86 -71.66
N LYS A 435 -67.15 46.79 -72.88
CA LYS A 435 -66.49 47.21 -74.14
C LYS A 435 -67.08 48.48 -74.78
N LEU A 436 -67.54 49.45 -73.99
CA LEU A 436 -68.12 50.70 -74.50
C LEU A 436 -67.03 51.75 -74.82
N SER A 437 -67.10 52.39 -76.00
CA SER A 437 -66.20 53.46 -76.43
C SER A 437 -67.00 54.73 -76.76
N PHE A 438 -66.59 55.88 -76.22
CA PHE A 438 -67.23 57.17 -76.47
C PHE A 438 -66.50 57.95 -77.58
N GLU A 439 -67.25 58.68 -78.42
CA GLU A 439 -66.71 59.64 -79.40
C GLU A 439 -67.01 61.08 -78.95
N GLU A 440 -66.05 61.99 -79.12
CA GLU A 440 -66.22 63.43 -78.87
C GLU A 440 -66.48 64.16 -80.20
N VAL A 441 -67.54 64.98 -80.24
CA VAL A 441 -67.90 65.78 -81.42
C VAL A 441 -68.37 67.17 -80.99
N ASP A 442 -67.87 68.20 -81.68
CA ASP A 442 -68.28 69.60 -81.46
C ASP A 442 -69.70 69.84 -81.99
N PHE A 443 -70.54 70.52 -81.19
CA PHE A 443 -71.92 70.85 -81.58
C PHE A 443 -72.37 72.23 -81.07
N ASP A 444 -73.26 72.87 -81.81
CA ASP A 444 -73.94 74.10 -81.36
C ASP A 444 -75.08 73.73 -80.40
N LEU A 445 -74.91 74.12 -79.14
CA LEU A 445 -75.84 73.83 -78.06
C LEU A 445 -77.23 74.43 -78.32
N LEU A 446 -77.29 75.63 -78.90
CA LEU A 446 -78.53 76.37 -79.04
C LEU A 446 -79.39 75.77 -80.15
N GLU A 447 -78.76 75.34 -81.24
CA GLU A 447 -79.43 74.60 -82.31
C GLU A 447 -79.97 73.25 -81.82
N LYS A 448 -79.20 72.52 -81.00
CA LYS A 448 -79.61 71.21 -80.46
C LYS A 448 -80.79 71.29 -79.50
N ILE A 449 -80.82 72.30 -78.64
CA ILE A 449 -81.93 72.51 -77.70
C ILE A 449 -83.21 72.82 -78.46
N VAL A 450 -83.14 73.68 -79.49
CA VAL A 450 -84.31 74.00 -80.31
C VAL A 450 -84.81 72.76 -81.07
N SER A 451 -83.92 71.93 -81.60
CA SER A 451 -84.34 70.70 -82.30
C SER A 451 -85.04 69.70 -81.39
N ILE A 452 -84.59 69.56 -80.13
CA ILE A 452 -85.22 68.64 -79.16
C ILE A 452 -86.60 69.17 -78.72
N ALA A 453 -86.75 70.49 -78.58
CA ALA A 453 -88.02 71.10 -78.18
C ALA A 453 -89.14 71.01 -79.23
N GLN A 454 -88.81 70.76 -80.51
CA GLN A 454 -89.80 70.55 -81.58
C GLN A 454 -90.30 69.10 -81.69
N VAL A 455 -89.62 68.15 -81.05
CA VAL A 455 -89.92 66.70 -81.12
C VAL A 455 -90.66 66.21 -79.87
N LEU A 456 -90.85 67.08 -78.87
CA LEU A 456 -91.81 66.95 -77.77
C LEU A 456 -93.12 67.64 -78.13
#